data_AF-A0A1Y3MYV2-F1
#
_entry.id   AF-A0A1Y3MYV2-F1
#
_cell.length_a   1.000
_cell.length_b   1.000
_cell.length_c   1.000
_cell.angle_alpha   90.00
_cell.angle_beta   90.00
_cell.angle_gamma   90.00
#
_symmetry.space_group_name_H-M   'P 1'
#
loop_
_entity.id
_entity.type
_entity.pdbx_description
1 polymer ?
#
loop_
_entity_poly.entity_id
_entity_poly.type
_entity_poly.pdbx_seq_one_letter_code
_entity_poly.pdbx_strand_id
1 'polypeptide(L)'
;MSVSKIYIDKTLDRDNTIEEDFFYHGEDEEYLKVLKAKTIQEKLDIRFNCSRDNIAIVAKKNLLPIPFQGEPHPEYPSPWLTVPFGEFGDLVKATAYVIKKKFDLPPFSRVGLIANATPHYQLICFALWYNRCTIVSISPKLGNNIKQFWARMLDMRMFFYDKSLIVYDDDIQIPLDKRGEWIWPWEYPLKDDEQNLCAGQQGIPMFSIYQKDFCKEIYQSKLEGKTFKRQGQESDIILITGTSSSSQAIIKNGHCS
;
A
#
# COMPACT_ATOMS: atom_id res chain seq x y z
N MET A 1 6.46 -45.13 10.35
CA MET A 1 6.85 -45.10 8.93
C MET A 1 5.61 -45.27 8.08
N SER A 2 5.18 -44.21 7.38
CA SER A 2 4.27 -44.29 6.25
C SER A 2 4.65 -43.17 5.30
N VAL A 3 5.07 -43.58 4.11
CA VAL A 3 5.61 -42.73 3.05
C VAL A 3 4.49 -42.50 2.05
N SER A 4 4.16 -41.21 1.88
CA SER A 4 3.62 -40.52 0.70
C SER A 4 2.39 -41.06 -0.06
N LYS A 5 1.52 -40.13 -0.46
CA LYS A 5 1.32 -39.84 -1.89
C LYS A 5 0.79 -38.42 -2.08
N ILE A 6 1.60 -37.62 -2.77
CA ILE A 6 1.20 -36.38 -3.44
C ILE A 6 0.37 -36.81 -4.65
N TYR A 7 -0.81 -36.24 -4.81
CA TYR A 7 -1.51 -36.19 -6.10
C TYR A 7 -1.67 -34.72 -6.48
N ILE A 8 -0.85 -34.30 -7.45
CA ILE A 8 -1.20 -33.21 -8.34
C ILE A 8 -1.64 -33.92 -9.62
N ASP A 9 -2.91 -33.78 -9.98
CA ASP A 9 -3.26 -33.88 -11.39
C ASP A 9 -4.19 -32.73 -11.78
N LYS A 10 -3.95 -32.28 -13.00
CA LYS A 10 -4.35 -31.02 -13.59
C LYS A 10 -5.77 -31.08 -14.14
N THR A 11 -6.25 -29.86 -14.40
CA THR A 11 -7.10 -29.44 -15.53
C THR A 11 -8.62 -29.64 -15.48
N LEU A 12 -9.25 -28.47 -15.72
CA LEU A 12 -10.46 -28.20 -16.48
C LEU A 12 -11.80 -28.29 -15.73
N ASP A 13 -12.57 -27.21 -15.93
CA ASP A 13 -13.93 -26.93 -15.47
C ASP A 13 -14.16 -26.82 -13.96
N ARG A 14 -13.86 -25.64 -13.42
CA ARG A 14 -14.57 -25.17 -12.22
C ARG A 14 -15.65 -24.20 -12.66
N ASP A 15 -16.87 -24.73 -12.67
CA ASP A 15 -18.10 -23.99 -12.49
C ASP A 15 -17.87 -22.77 -11.58
N ASN A 16 -18.11 -21.57 -12.11
CA ASN A 16 -18.03 -20.28 -11.40
C ASN A 16 -19.02 -20.18 -10.21
N THR A 17 -19.84 -21.20 -9.97
CA THR A 17 -20.84 -21.27 -8.91
C THR A 17 -20.34 -21.93 -7.62
N ILE A 18 -19.22 -22.67 -7.65
CA ILE A 18 -18.79 -23.49 -6.49
C ILE A 18 -17.83 -22.75 -5.54
N GLU A 19 -17.17 -21.67 -5.98
CA GLU A 19 -16.24 -20.93 -5.11
C GLU A 19 -16.93 -19.91 -4.17
N GLU A 20 -18.17 -19.52 -4.43
CA GLU A 20 -18.93 -18.61 -3.54
C GLU A 20 -19.40 -19.32 -2.25
N ASP A 21 -19.73 -20.61 -2.32
CA ASP A 21 -20.35 -21.35 -1.20
C ASP A 21 -19.37 -21.88 -0.14
N PHE A 22 -18.07 -22.00 -0.44
CA PHE A 22 -17.11 -22.63 0.49
C PHE A 22 -16.65 -21.73 1.66
N PHE A 23 -16.89 -20.42 1.59
CA PHE A 23 -16.55 -19.46 2.66
C PHE A 23 -17.77 -18.78 3.28
N TYR A 24 -18.97 -19.04 2.76
CA TYR A 24 -20.21 -18.43 3.23
C TYR A 24 -20.69 -19.12 4.52
N HIS A 25 -20.35 -18.55 5.67
CA HIS A 25 -20.82 -19.00 6.98
C HIS A 25 -22.15 -18.35 7.42
N GLY A 26 -22.96 -17.86 6.47
CA GLY A 26 -24.18 -17.09 6.72
C GLY A 26 -23.91 -15.60 6.87
N GLU A 27 -23.32 -14.98 5.84
CA GLU A 27 -22.76 -13.63 5.95
C GLU A 27 -23.81 -12.50 5.95
N ASP A 28 -23.52 -11.51 6.78
CA ASP A 28 -24.10 -10.17 6.89
C ASP A 28 -24.41 -9.55 5.52
N GLU A 29 -25.58 -8.90 5.35
CA GLU A 29 -25.97 -8.18 4.12
C GLU A 29 -24.88 -7.22 3.63
N GLU A 30 -24.05 -6.68 4.53
CA GLU A 30 -22.89 -5.86 4.19
C GLU A 30 -21.87 -6.62 3.33
N TYR A 31 -21.53 -7.86 3.69
CA TYR A 31 -20.52 -8.63 2.97
C TYR A 31 -20.96 -8.90 1.52
N LEU A 32 -22.24 -9.24 1.32
CA LEU A 32 -22.81 -9.42 -0.01
C LEU A 32 -22.76 -8.12 -0.84
N LYS A 33 -22.92 -6.94 -0.22
CA LYS A 33 -22.76 -5.65 -0.91
C LYS A 33 -21.30 -5.44 -1.34
N VAL A 34 -20.34 -5.80 -0.51
CA VAL A 34 -18.90 -5.71 -0.83
C VAL A 34 -18.52 -6.66 -1.97
N LEU A 35 -19.05 -7.88 -2.00
CA LEU A 35 -18.81 -8.82 -3.10
C LEU A 35 -19.32 -8.29 -4.43
N LYS A 36 -20.53 -7.72 -4.44
CA LYS A 36 -21.19 -7.19 -5.64
C LYS A 36 -20.62 -5.87 -6.16
N ALA A 37 -19.82 -5.16 -5.37
CA ALA A 37 -19.17 -3.92 -5.79
C ALA A 37 -18.10 -4.18 -6.86
N LYS A 38 -18.07 -3.35 -7.90
CA LYS A 38 -17.25 -3.57 -9.10
C LYS A 38 -15.86 -2.96 -8.97
N THR A 39 -15.72 -1.91 -8.19
CA THR A 39 -14.46 -1.19 -8.03
C THR A 39 -13.94 -1.29 -6.60
N ILE A 40 -12.62 -1.20 -6.43
CA ILE A 40 -12.00 -1.24 -5.10
C ILE A 40 -12.48 -0.07 -4.22
N GLN A 41 -12.73 1.10 -4.82
CA GLN A 41 -13.19 2.27 -4.09
C GLN A 41 -14.63 2.09 -3.59
N GLU A 42 -15.51 1.44 -4.37
CA GLU A 42 -16.85 1.07 -3.90
C GLU A 42 -16.79 0.08 -2.74
N LYS A 43 -15.93 -0.95 -2.84
CA LYS A 43 -15.71 -1.93 -1.76
C LYS A 43 -15.28 -1.24 -0.47
N LEU A 44 -14.32 -0.31 -0.56
CA LEU A 44 -13.86 0.48 0.57
C LEU A 44 -14.96 1.41 1.12
N ASP A 45 -15.69 2.10 0.25
CA ASP A 45 -16.78 3.00 0.67
C ASP A 45 -17.88 2.23 1.43
N ILE A 46 -18.22 1.00 1.01
CA ILE A 46 -19.19 0.17 1.73
C ILE A 46 -18.66 -0.17 3.12
N ARG A 47 -17.43 -0.69 3.22
CA ARG A 47 -16.80 -1.05 4.51
C ARG A 47 -16.73 0.14 5.47
N PHE A 48 -16.34 1.32 4.98
CA PHE A 48 -16.21 2.51 5.81
C PHE A 48 -17.55 3.15 6.21
N ASN A 49 -18.66 2.83 5.55
CA ASN A 49 -19.95 3.47 5.81
C ASN A 49 -20.96 2.55 6.52
N CYS A 50 -20.96 1.25 6.23
CA CYS A 50 -21.91 0.31 6.83
C CYS A 50 -21.51 -0.09 8.25
N SER A 51 -20.21 -0.23 8.50
CA SER A 51 -19.64 -0.66 9.77
C SER A 51 -18.87 0.47 10.47
N ARG A 52 -19.37 1.71 10.41
CA ARG A 52 -18.62 2.92 10.86
C ARG A 52 -18.06 2.81 12.28
N ASP A 53 -18.85 2.27 13.19
CA ASP A 53 -18.49 2.19 14.62
C ASP A 53 -17.65 0.94 14.95
N ASN A 54 -17.56 -0.03 14.02
CA ASN A 54 -16.74 -1.21 14.21
C ASN A 54 -15.26 -0.83 14.22
N ILE A 55 -14.47 -1.55 15.02
CA ILE A 55 -13.03 -1.30 15.14
C ILE A 55 -12.29 -1.76 13.89
N ALA A 56 -11.60 -0.83 13.22
CA ALA A 56 -10.79 -1.11 12.04
C ALA A 56 -9.32 -1.41 12.39
N ILE A 57 -8.78 -0.70 13.38
CA ILE A 57 -7.38 -0.80 13.79
C ILE A 57 -7.32 -0.99 15.30
N VAL A 58 -6.50 -1.94 15.74
CA VAL A 58 -6.08 -2.11 17.14
C VAL A 58 -4.57 -2.03 17.17
N ALA A 59 -4.01 -1.04 17.86
CA ALA A 59 -2.56 -0.82 17.87
C ALA A 59 -2.09 -0.08 19.12
N LYS A 60 -0.80 -0.23 19.44
CA LYS A 60 -0.15 0.57 20.49
C LYS A 60 0.01 2.02 20.02
N LYS A 61 0.03 2.96 20.97
CA LYS A 61 0.17 4.41 20.71
C LYS A 61 1.33 4.77 19.78
N ASN A 62 2.48 4.10 19.89
CA ASN A 62 3.66 4.36 19.06
C ASN A 62 3.49 3.92 17.58
N LEU A 63 2.48 3.11 17.28
CA LEU A 63 2.11 2.68 15.92
C LEU A 63 0.94 3.50 15.34
N LEU A 64 0.39 4.42 16.14
CA LEU A 64 -0.64 5.38 15.74
C LEU A 64 -0.10 6.82 15.86
N PRO A 65 1.01 7.18 15.19
CA PRO A 65 1.38 8.60 15.12
C PRO A 65 0.33 9.38 14.31
N ILE A 66 0.43 10.71 14.31
CA ILE A 66 -0.37 11.58 13.44
C ILE A 66 -0.34 11.01 12.00
N PRO A 67 -1.48 10.87 11.30
CA PRO A 67 -2.76 11.53 11.55
C PRO A 67 -3.76 10.74 12.41
N PHE A 68 -3.38 9.59 12.98
CA PHE A 68 -4.30 8.77 13.77
C PHE A 68 -4.61 9.39 15.14
N GLN A 69 -5.84 9.17 15.61
CA GLN A 69 -6.28 9.48 16.97
C GLN A 69 -6.85 8.22 17.61
N GLY A 70 -5.97 7.34 18.09
CA GLY A 70 -6.40 6.12 18.76
C GLY A 70 -7.10 6.41 20.10
N GLU A 71 -8.23 5.78 20.34
CA GLU A 71 -9.00 5.89 21.58
C GLU A 71 -9.00 4.55 22.35
N PRO A 72 -9.07 4.55 23.69
CA PRO A 72 -9.25 3.31 24.45
C PRO A 72 -10.61 2.66 24.15
N HIS A 73 -10.66 1.33 24.14
CA HIS A 73 -11.90 0.58 23.93
C HIS A 73 -12.10 -0.50 25.00
N PRO A 74 -13.32 -0.73 25.53
CA PRO A 74 -13.55 -1.71 26.59
C PRO A 74 -13.10 -3.14 26.26
N GLU A 75 -13.24 -3.55 24.99
CA GLU A 75 -12.86 -4.90 24.53
C GLU A 75 -11.34 -5.08 24.34
N TYR A 76 -10.59 -3.98 24.24
CA TYR A 76 -9.15 -3.99 23.99
C TYR A 76 -8.44 -3.31 25.16
N PRO A 77 -8.02 -4.08 26.19
CA PRO A 77 -7.45 -3.49 27.39
C PRO A 77 -6.15 -2.72 27.11
N SER A 78 -5.77 -1.85 28.03
CA SER A 78 -4.49 -1.13 27.97
C SER A 78 -3.31 -2.10 27.72
N PRO A 79 -2.32 -1.74 26.86
CA PRO A 79 -2.04 -0.42 26.27
C PRO A 79 -2.57 -0.24 24.84
N TRP A 80 -3.56 -1.03 24.43
CA TRP A 80 -4.10 -0.98 23.07
C TRP A 80 -5.04 0.22 22.90
N LEU A 81 -4.94 0.86 21.74
CA LEU A 81 -5.86 1.90 21.27
C LEU A 81 -6.53 1.41 20.00
N THR A 82 -7.72 1.94 19.74
CA THR A 82 -8.54 1.56 18.59
C THR A 82 -8.86 2.74 17.70
N VAL A 83 -9.08 2.47 16.42
CA VAL A 83 -9.63 3.44 15.46
C VAL A 83 -10.82 2.78 14.76
N PRO A 84 -12.03 3.37 14.80
CA PRO A 84 -13.20 2.86 14.10
C PRO A 84 -13.06 2.95 12.57
N PHE A 85 -13.83 2.14 11.83
CA PHE A 85 -13.85 2.17 10.35
C PHE A 85 -14.28 3.53 9.80
N GLY A 86 -15.24 4.20 10.43
CA GLY A 86 -15.69 5.53 9.98
C GLY A 86 -14.56 6.54 10.05
N GLU A 87 -13.87 6.61 11.18
CA GLU A 87 -12.72 7.51 11.34
C GLU A 87 -11.57 7.16 10.38
N PHE A 88 -11.26 5.87 10.25
CA PHE A 88 -10.21 5.43 9.35
C PHE A 88 -10.54 5.73 7.88
N GLY A 89 -11.80 5.54 7.47
CA GLY A 89 -12.28 5.88 6.12
C GLY A 89 -12.19 7.37 5.84
N ASP A 90 -12.54 8.23 6.80
CA ASP A 90 -12.42 9.68 6.68
C ASP A 90 -10.94 10.10 6.54
N LEU A 91 -10.04 9.47 7.31
CA LEU A 91 -8.59 9.64 7.19
C LEU A 91 -8.06 9.19 5.82
N VAL A 92 -8.52 8.05 5.30
CA VAL A 92 -8.13 7.54 3.97
C VAL A 92 -8.53 8.53 2.88
N LYS A 93 -9.74 9.07 2.91
CA LYS A 93 -10.24 10.04 1.93
C LYS A 93 -9.51 11.39 2.01
N ALA A 94 -9.21 11.85 3.22
CA ALA A 94 -8.36 13.02 3.43
C ALA A 94 -6.94 12.80 2.91
N THR A 95 -6.36 11.62 3.16
CA THR A 95 -5.05 11.25 2.64
C THR A 95 -5.03 11.21 1.12
N ALA A 96 -6.09 10.68 0.49
CA ALA A 96 -6.23 10.67 -0.95
C ALA A 96 -6.23 12.09 -1.54
N TYR A 97 -6.89 13.04 -0.86
CA TYR A 97 -6.90 14.45 -1.24
C TYR A 97 -5.51 15.08 -1.17
N VAL A 98 -4.78 14.87 -0.07
CA VAL A 98 -3.42 15.42 0.09
C VAL A 98 -2.46 14.83 -0.94
N ILE A 99 -2.52 13.51 -1.20
CA ILE A 99 -1.73 12.85 -2.26
C ILE A 99 -2.03 13.47 -3.63
N LYS A 100 -3.33 13.62 -3.98
CA LYS A 100 -3.73 14.25 -5.25
C LYS A 100 -3.19 15.66 -5.39
N LYS A 101 -3.27 16.46 -4.32
CA LYS A 101 -2.81 17.84 -4.30
C LYS A 101 -1.29 17.95 -4.44
N LYS A 102 -0.54 17.08 -3.74
CA LYS A 102 0.93 17.16 -3.68
C LYS A 102 1.63 16.57 -4.90
N PHE A 103 1.15 15.42 -5.41
CA PHE A 103 1.86 14.66 -6.44
C PHE A 103 1.15 14.61 -7.79
N ASP A 104 -0.15 14.87 -7.82
CA ASP A 104 -1.02 14.76 -9.01
C ASP A 104 -0.72 13.56 -9.91
N LEU A 105 -0.59 12.37 -9.30
CA LEU A 105 -0.25 11.16 -10.02
C LEU A 105 -1.33 10.84 -11.05
N PRO A 106 -1.00 10.58 -12.34
CA PRO A 106 -1.96 10.11 -13.32
C PRO A 106 -2.62 8.78 -12.91
N PRO A 107 -3.85 8.49 -13.34
CA PRO A 107 -4.44 7.15 -13.15
C PRO A 107 -3.50 6.05 -13.67
N PHE A 108 -3.52 4.89 -13.03
CA PHE A 108 -2.67 3.73 -13.28
C PHE A 108 -1.18 3.92 -13.01
N SER A 109 -0.76 5.06 -12.48
CA SER A 109 0.63 5.26 -12.04
C SER A 109 1.03 4.13 -11.08
N ARG A 110 2.17 3.49 -11.36
CA ARG A 110 2.75 2.48 -10.48
C ARG A 110 3.59 3.18 -9.43
N VAL A 111 3.26 2.90 -8.18
CA VAL A 111 3.85 3.52 -7.01
C VAL A 111 4.34 2.41 -6.10
N GLY A 112 5.64 2.39 -5.81
CA GLY A 112 6.16 1.41 -4.86
C GLY A 112 5.84 1.83 -3.43
N LEU A 113 5.54 0.86 -2.57
CA LEU A 113 5.37 1.07 -1.14
C LEU A 113 6.31 0.12 -0.39
N ILE A 114 7.36 0.69 0.20
CA ILE A 114 8.37 -0.02 0.98
C ILE A 114 8.13 0.27 2.45
N ALA A 115 7.33 -0.58 3.09
CA ALA A 115 7.00 -0.39 4.50
C ALA A 115 6.58 -1.70 5.15
N ASN A 116 6.68 -1.76 6.47
CA ASN A 116 6.06 -2.83 7.25
C ASN A 116 4.54 -2.61 7.28
N ALA A 117 3.78 -3.69 7.47
CA ALA A 117 2.31 -3.68 7.55
C ALA A 117 1.79 -2.98 8.83
N THR A 118 1.99 -1.67 8.89
CA THR A 118 1.55 -0.76 9.96
C THR A 118 0.24 -0.07 9.59
N PRO A 119 -0.45 0.60 10.54
CA PRO A 119 -1.62 1.42 10.21
C PRO A 119 -1.36 2.46 9.10
N HIS A 120 -0.20 3.13 9.10
CA HIS A 120 0.19 4.06 8.02
C HIS A 120 0.34 3.37 6.67
N TYR A 121 0.85 2.14 6.61
CA TYR A 121 0.91 1.36 5.37
C TYR A 121 -0.49 1.20 4.77
N GLN A 122 -1.46 0.77 5.58
CA GLN A 122 -2.84 0.58 5.12
C GLN A 122 -3.50 1.90 4.71
N LEU A 123 -3.24 2.98 5.47
CA LEU A 123 -3.73 4.33 5.14
C LEU A 123 -3.27 4.76 3.74
N ILE A 124 -1.98 4.62 3.46
CA ILE A 124 -1.39 5.01 2.18
C ILE A 124 -1.88 4.09 1.06
N CYS A 125 -1.99 2.79 1.30
CA CYS A 125 -2.55 1.85 0.33
C CYS A 125 -3.94 2.28 -0.14
N PHE A 126 -4.86 2.46 0.80
CA PHE A 126 -6.24 2.77 0.46
C PHE A 126 -6.36 4.15 -0.20
N ALA A 127 -5.57 5.13 0.26
CA ALA A 127 -5.52 6.46 -0.35
C ALA A 127 -4.99 6.45 -1.79
N LEU A 128 -4.00 5.60 -2.09
CA LEU A 128 -3.48 5.40 -3.45
C LEU A 128 -4.53 4.73 -4.35
N TRP A 129 -5.33 3.81 -3.84
CA TRP A 129 -6.47 3.24 -4.58
C TRP A 129 -7.54 4.29 -4.90
N TYR A 130 -7.88 5.19 -3.97
CA TYR A 130 -8.78 6.33 -4.28
C TYR A 130 -8.20 7.27 -5.36
N ASN A 131 -6.87 7.31 -5.52
CA ASN A 131 -6.18 8.02 -6.60
C ASN A 131 -6.04 7.21 -7.91
N ARG A 132 -6.53 5.96 -7.93
CA ARG A 132 -6.35 4.98 -9.02
C ARG A 132 -4.88 4.70 -9.33
N CYS A 133 -4.03 4.66 -8.32
CA CYS A 133 -2.66 4.20 -8.48
C CYS A 133 -2.58 2.67 -8.34
N THR A 134 -1.67 2.07 -9.08
CA THR A 134 -1.28 0.66 -8.92
C THR A 134 -0.19 0.60 -7.86
N ILE A 135 -0.42 -0.09 -6.74
CA ILE A 135 0.58 -0.21 -5.70
C ILE A 135 1.53 -1.35 -6.06
N VAL A 136 2.83 -1.13 -5.99
CA VAL A 136 3.80 -2.22 -5.98
C VAL A 136 4.30 -2.42 -4.56
N SER A 137 3.86 -3.49 -3.90
CA SER A 137 4.26 -3.78 -2.52
C SER A 137 5.64 -4.40 -2.50
N ILE A 138 6.58 -3.73 -1.83
CA ILE A 138 7.99 -4.13 -1.80
C ILE A 138 8.39 -4.37 -0.35
N SER A 139 8.91 -5.56 -0.05
CA SER A 139 9.40 -5.86 1.30
C SER A 139 10.61 -4.97 1.65
N PRO A 140 10.64 -4.35 2.84
CA PRO A 140 11.82 -3.62 3.32
C PRO A 140 13.08 -4.49 3.37
N LYS A 141 12.90 -5.80 3.64
CA LYS A 141 13.97 -6.80 3.76
C LYS A 141 14.62 -7.19 2.42
N LEU A 142 14.05 -6.78 1.29
CA LEU A 142 14.58 -7.10 -0.02
C LEU A 142 15.91 -6.35 -0.27
N GLY A 143 16.85 -6.91 -1.03
CA GLY A 143 18.09 -6.21 -1.38
C GLY A 143 17.81 -4.90 -2.14
N ASN A 144 18.57 -3.83 -1.85
CA ASN A 144 18.35 -2.50 -2.42
C ASN A 144 18.49 -2.47 -3.96
N ASN A 145 19.46 -3.20 -4.50
CA ASN A 145 19.60 -3.44 -5.93
C ASN A 145 18.34 -4.06 -6.56
N ILE A 146 17.70 -5.02 -5.88
CA ILE A 146 16.45 -5.65 -6.37
C ILE A 146 15.30 -4.64 -6.31
N LYS A 147 15.21 -3.83 -5.24
CA LYS A 147 14.19 -2.76 -5.15
C LYS A 147 14.32 -1.76 -6.30
N GLN A 148 15.54 -1.34 -6.65
CA GLN A 148 15.77 -0.46 -7.80
C GLN A 148 15.46 -1.16 -9.13
N PHE A 149 15.83 -2.43 -9.27
CA PHE A 149 15.50 -3.21 -10.47
C PHE A 149 13.99 -3.30 -10.70
N TRP A 150 13.22 -3.51 -9.63
CA TRP A 150 11.75 -3.47 -9.67
C TRP A 150 11.24 -2.12 -10.15
N ALA A 151 11.82 -1.02 -9.67
CA ALA A 151 11.45 0.32 -10.10
C ALA A 151 11.61 0.50 -11.62
N ARG A 152 12.69 -0.03 -12.20
CA ARG A 152 12.95 0.00 -13.64
C ARG A 152 11.99 -0.89 -14.41
N MET A 153 11.92 -2.18 -14.06
CA MET A 153 11.12 -3.17 -14.78
C MET A 153 9.64 -2.81 -14.81
N LEU A 154 9.12 -2.27 -13.70
CA LEU A 154 7.72 -1.91 -13.58
C LEU A 154 7.44 -0.45 -13.94
N ASP A 155 8.44 0.31 -14.39
CA ASP A 155 8.33 1.74 -14.69
C ASP A 155 7.61 2.52 -13.57
N MET A 156 8.14 2.39 -12.35
CA MET A 156 7.54 3.03 -11.18
C MET A 156 7.86 4.52 -11.16
N ARG A 157 6.85 5.31 -10.79
CA ARG A 157 6.98 6.78 -10.75
C ARG A 157 7.65 7.29 -9.48
N MET A 158 7.42 6.63 -8.35
CA MET A 158 7.98 7.00 -7.05
C MET A 158 7.82 5.86 -6.04
N PHE A 159 8.52 5.97 -4.91
CA PHE A 159 8.30 5.15 -3.73
C PHE A 159 7.78 5.97 -2.55
N PHE A 160 6.72 5.47 -1.92
CA PHE A 160 6.44 5.77 -0.53
C PHE A 160 7.20 4.78 0.35
N TYR A 161 7.81 5.26 1.44
CA TYR A 161 8.58 4.41 2.33
C TYR A 161 8.33 4.73 3.81
N ASP A 162 8.55 3.75 4.67
CA ASP A 162 8.58 3.93 6.12
C ASP A 162 10.01 3.82 6.66
N LYS A 163 10.17 4.05 7.96
CA LYS A 163 11.46 4.00 8.67
C LYS A 163 12.19 2.64 8.63
N SER A 164 11.59 1.60 8.06
CA SER A 164 12.23 0.29 7.91
C SER A 164 13.05 0.16 6.63
N LEU A 165 12.92 1.12 5.70
CA LEU A 165 13.83 1.24 4.58
C LEU A 165 15.16 1.85 5.08
N ILE A 166 16.25 1.11 4.89
CA ILE A 166 17.61 1.58 5.15
C ILE A 166 18.36 1.48 3.82
N VAL A 167 18.75 2.64 3.28
CA VAL A 167 19.52 2.75 2.03
C VAL A 167 20.97 3.11 2.32
N TYR A 168 21.17 4.04 3.25
CA TYR A 168 22.48 4.55 3.65
C TYR A 168 22.70 4.33 5.15
N ASP A 169 23.90 4.64 5.61
CA ASP A 169 24.23 4.76 7.03
C ASP A 169 23.42 5.90 7.69
N ASP A 170 23.29 5.83 9.02
CA ASP A 170 22.41 6.70 9.81
C ASP A 170 22.70 8.21 9.66
N ASP A 171 23.96 8.57 9.44
CA ASP A 171 24.41 9.95 9.24
C ASP A 171 23.80 10.59 7.98
N ILE A 172 23.47 9.78 6.97
CA ILE A 172 22.80 10.19 5.74
C ILE A 172 21.29 9.90 5.80
N GLN A 173 20.89 8.72 6.29
CA GLN A 173 19.50 8.27 6.30
C GLN A 173 18.61 9.14 7.20
N ILE A 174 19.06 9.47 8.41
CA ILE A 174 18.25 10.26 9.37
C ILE A 174 17.91 11.66 8.81
N PRO A 175 18.86 12.42 8.22
CA PRO A 175 18.53 13.68 7.54
C PRO A 175 17.51 13.54 6.40
N LEU A 176 17.61 12.47 5.59
CA LEU A 176 16.68 12.20 4.48
C LEU A 176 15.27 11.91 4.99
N ASP A 177 15.16 11.07 6.03
CA ASP A 177 13.87 10.74 6.67
C ASP A 177 13.20 11.97 7.27
N LYS A 178 14.00 12.87 7.89
CA LYS A 178 13.51 14.14 8.45
C LYS A 178 13.00 15.09 7.37
N ARG A 179 13.70 15.18 6.23
CA ARG A 179 13.23 15.95 5.06
C ARG A 179 11.97 15.33 4.46
N GLY A 180 11.91 14.00 4.46
CA GLY A 180 10.82 13.18 3.97
C GLY A 180 10.79 13.01 2.46
N GLU A 181 11.29 13.98 1.69
CA GLU A 181 11.31 13.94 0.22
C GLU A 181 12.76 14.01 -0.31
N TRP A 182 13.14 13.06 -1.17
CA TRP A 182 14.48 12.97 -1.75
C TRP A 182 14.50 12.09 -3.01
N ILE A 183 15.63 12.04 -3.72
CA ILE A 183 15.83 11.18 -4.89
C ILE A 183 16.78 10.06 -4.51
N TRP A 184 16.38 8.80 -4.66
CA TRP A 184 17.25 7.63 -4.53
C TRP A 184 18.01 7.43 -5.84
N PRO A 185 19.31 7.79 -5.91
CA PRO A 185 20.04 7.74 -7.16
C PRO A 185 20.15 6.31 -7.69
N TRP A 186 20.14 6.18 -9.01
CA TRP A 186 20.36 4.89 -9.65
C TRP A 186 21.74 4.34 -9.28
N GLU A 187 21.78 3.12 -8.73
CA GLU A 187 23.03 2.46 -8.34
C GLU A 187 23.87 2.11 -9.58
N TYR A 188 23.19 1.65 -10.63
CA TYR A 188 23.77 1.34 -11.93
C TYR A 188 23.28 2.36 -12.97
N PRO A 189 24.08 2.73 -13.97
CA PRO A 189 23.61 3.57 -15.08
C PRO A 189 22.34 3.00 -15.73
N LEU A 190 21.48 3.90 -16.22
CA LEU A 190 20.33 3.51 -17.02
C LEU A 190 20.79 3.09 -18.42
N LYS A 191 20.17 2.04 -18.96
CA LYS A 191 20.37 1.62 -20.35
C LYS A 191 19.65 2.56 -21.32
N ASP A 192 19.95 2.45 -22.62
CA ASP A 192 19.35 3.30 -23.65
C ASP A 192 17.82 3.19 -23.71
N ASP A 193 17.28 2.00 -23.45
CA ASP A 193 15.84 1.73 -23.36
C ASP A 193 15.21 2.18 -22.03
N GLU A 194 16.01 2.56 -21.03
CA GLU A 194 15.59 3.01 -19.71
C GLU A 194 15.63 4.55 -19.56
N GLN A 195 16.01 5.30 -20.59
CA GLN A 195 16.20 6.76 -20.50
C GLN A 195 14.91 7.56 -20.24
N ASN A 196 13.75 6.95 -20.52
CA ASN A 196 12.43 7.58 -20.40
C ASN A 196 11.59 7.04 -19.23
N LEU A 197 12.22 6.42 -18.22
CA LEU A 197 11.53 5.95 -17.02
C LEU A 197 10.77 7.08 -16.31
N CYS A 198 9.58 6.77 -15.79
CA CYS A 198 8.72 7.71 -15.06
C CYS A 198 9.38 8.30 -13.81
N ALA A 199 10.29 7.56 -13.18
CA ALA A 199 11.08 8.03 -12.04
C ALA A 199 12.07 9.16 -12.43
N GLY A 200 12.47 9.23 -13.69
CA GLY A 200 13.44 10.19 -14.20
C GLY A 200 14.89 9.68 -14.20
N GLN A 201 15.77 10.47 -14.82
CA GLN A 201 17.16 10.07 -15.07
C GLN A 201 18.06 10.10 -13.84
N GLN A 202 17.74 10.93 -12.84
CA GLN A 202 18.58 11.09 -11.65
C GLN A 202 18.41 9.95 -10.64
N GLY A 203 17.23 9.35 -10.57
CA GLY A 203 16.91 8.34 -9.56
C GLY A 203 15.41 8.25 -9.30
N ILE A 204 15.04 7.49 -8.29
CA ILE A 204 13.65 7.25 -7.91
C ILE A 204 13.22 8.32 -6.91
N PRO A 205 12.12 9.06 -7.16
CA PRO A 205 11.54 9.92 -6.15
C PRO A 205 11.07 9.13 -4.93
N MET A 206 11.53 9.55 -3.76
CA MET A 206 11.25 8.90 -2.47
C MET A 206 10.44 9.84 -1.59
N PHE A 207 9.39 9.30 -0.96
CA PHE A 207 8.57 10.04 0.00
C PHE A 207 8.29 9.26 1.28
N SER A 208 8.66 9.83 2.43
CA SER A 208 8.41 9.24 3.74
C SER A 208 6.95 9.37 4.11
N ILE A 209 6.30 8.25 4.43
CA ILE A 209 4.91 8.23 4.91
C ILE A 209 4.75 8.87 6.30
N TYR A 210 5.86 9.14 6.99
CA TYR A 210 5.91 9.81 8.30
C TYR A 210 6.39 11.26 8.22
N GLN A 211 6.47 11.86 7.01
CA GLN A 211 6.84 13.26 6.88
C GLN A 211 5.84 14.14 7.66
N LYS A 212 6.37 14.96 8.58
CA LYS A 212 5.59 15.62 9.63
C LYS A 212 4.51 16.56 9.09
N ASP A 213 4.81 17.35 8.07
CA ASP A 213 3.89 18.35 7.53
C ASP A 213 2.80 17.70 6.69
N PHE A 214 3.13 16.64 5.96
CA PHE A 214 2.19 15.79 5.25
C PHE A 214 1.21 15.12 6.21
N CYS A 215 1.69 14.51 7.29
CA CYS A 215 0.81 13.92 8.30
C CYS A 215 -0.11 14.95 8.96
N LYS A 216 0.39 16.17 9.24
CA LYS A 216 -0.43 17.27 9.75
C LYS A 216 -1.46 17.76 8.74
N GLU A 217 -1.09 17.86 7.47
CA GLU A 217 -2.01 18.28 6.40
C GLU A 217 -3.13 17.26 6.21
N ILE A 218 -2.84 15.96 6.33
CA ILE A 218 -3.86 14.91 6.33
C ILE A 218 -4.83 15.10 7.49
N TYR A 219 -4.31 15.25 8.70
CA TYR A 219 -5.13 15.45 9.90
C TYR A 219 -6.04 16.69 9.76
N GLN A 220 -5.47 17.81 9.31
CA GLN A 220 -6.23 19.03 9.07
C GLN A 220 -7.28 18.86 7.95
N SER A 221 -6.92 18.18 6.86
CA SER A 221 -7.86 17.90 5.76
C SER A 221 -9.02 17.00 6.21
N LYS A 222 -8.78 16.04 7.12
CA LYS A 222 -9.83 15.24 7.77
C LYS A 222 -10.78 16.14 8.56
N LEU A 223 -10.26 17.03 9.41
CA LEU A 223 -11.08 17.97 10.20
C LEU A 223 -11.91 18.89 9.31
N GLU A 224 -11.38 19.28 8.15
CA GLU A 224 -12.07 20.13 7.17
C GLU A 224 -13.04 19.35 6.26
N GLY A 225 -13.14 18.02 6.41
CA GLY A 225 -13.99 17.18 5.57
C GLY A 225 -13.55 17.10 4.10
N LYS A 226 -12.28 17.41 3.82
CA LYS A 226 -11.72 17.34 2.45
C LYS A 226 -11.53 15.88 2.06
N THR A 227 -12.06 15.53 0.89
CA THR A 227 -12.02 14.17 0.37
C THR A 227 -11.60 14.16 -1.09
N PHE A 228 -11.09 13.02 -1.56
CA PHE A 228 -10.84 12.80 -2.97
C PHE A 228 -11.12 11.34 -3.35
N LYS A 229 -11.78 11.17 -4.49
CA LYS A 229 -12.05 9.87 -5.13
C LYS A 229 -12.06 10.07 -6.63
N ARG A 230 -11.20 9.35 -7.36
CA ARG A 230 -11.36 9.19 -8.81
C ARG A 230 -12.36 8.09 -9.11
N GLN A 231 -13.09 8.23 -10.22
CA GLN A 231 -13.98 7.19 -10.71
C GLN A 231 -13.16 5.95 -11.12
N GLY A 232 -13.28 4.89 -10.33
CA GLY A 232 -12.60 3.61 -10.55
C GLY A 232 -13.16 2.82 -11.73
N GLN A 233 -12.42 1.80 -12.13
CA GLN A 233 -12.83 0.83 -13.15
C GLN A 233 -12.65 -0.59 -12.63
N GLU A 234 -13.49 -1.51 -13.10
CA GLU A 234 -13.43 -2.94 -12.74
C GLU A 234 -12.11 -3.60 -13.14
N SER A 235 -11.48 -3.10 -14.21
CA SER A 235 -10.18 -3.53 -14.70
C SER A 235 -8.98 -2.85 -14.03
N ASP A 236 -9.20 -2.03 -12.99
CA ASP A 236 -8.10 -1.37 -12.28
C ASP A 236 -7.18 -2.42 -11.63
N ILE A 237 -5.89 -2.38 -11.96
CA ILE A 237 -4.87 -3.17 -11.25
C ILE A 237 -4.54 -2.45 -9.95
N ILE A 238 -4.92 -3.03 -8.82
CA ILE A 238 -4.79 -2.36 -7.52
C ILE A 238 -3.45 -2.66 -6.82
N LEU A 239 -2.87 -3.84 -7.08
CA LEU A 239 -1.69 -4.33 -6.37
C LEU A 239 -0.85 -5.24 -7.25
N ILE A 240 0.46 -4.97 -7.28
CA ILE A 240 1.50 -5.88 -7.77
C ILE A 240 2.31 -6.28 -6.53
N THR A 241 2.48 -7.58 -6.33
CA THR A 241 3.24 -8.12 -5.19
C THR A 241 4.21 -9.19 -5.68
N GLY A 242 5.39 -9.23 -5.06
CA GLY A 242 6.42 -10.21 -5.36
C GLY A 242 6.41 -11.35 -4.38
N THR A 243 6.58 -12.54 -4.89
CA THR A 243 6.95 -13.70 -4.09
C THR A 243 8.47 -13.78 -3.97
N SER A 244 8.96 -14.51 -2.97
CA SER A 244 10.38 -14.83 -2.84
C SER A 244 11.00 -15.41 -4.13
N SER A 245 10.22 -16.17 -4.90
CA SER A 245 10.65 -16.72 -6.20
C SER A 245 10.86 -15.65 -7.27
N SER A 246 10.00 -14.63 -7.35
CA SER A 246 10.18 -13.52 -8.28
C SER A 246 11.45 -12.72 -7.98
N SER A 247 11.74 -12.47 -6.70
CA SER A 247 12.97 -11.83 -6.27
C SER A 247 14.21 -12.68 -6.54
N GLN A 248 14.14 -14.01 -6.33
CA GLN A 248 15.24 -14.91 -6.64
C GLN A 248 15.51 -15.04 -8.14
N ALA A 249 14.49 -15.02 -8.99
CA ALA A 249 14.65 -15.05 -10.44
C ALA A 249 15.44 -13.84 -10.94
N ILE A 250 15.18 -12.66 -10.37
CA ILE A 250 15.89 -11.42 -10.69
C ILE A 250 17.38 -11.52 -10.34
N ILE A 251 17.68 -12.03 -9.14
CA ILE A 251 19.07 -12.24 -8.69
C ILE A 251 19.77 -13.27 -9.58
N LYS A 252 19.12 -14.41 -9.87
CA LYS A 252 19.72 -15.52 -10.62
C LYS A 252 19.96 -15.20 -12.10
N ASN A 253 19.18 -14.31 -12.68
CA ASN A 253 19.32 -13.92 -14.09
C ASN A 253 20.37 -12.81 -14.31
N GLY A 254 21.13 -12.40 -13.27
CA GLY A 254 22.18 -11.38 -13.40
C GLY A 254 21.65 -9.99 -13.73
N HIS A 255 20.36 -9.72 -13.47
CA HIS A 255 19.74 -8.43 -13.78
C HIS A 255 20.05 -7.34 -12.73
N CYS A 256 20.76 -7.71 -11.66
CA CYS A 256 21.17 -6.82 -10.57
C CYS A 256 22.70 -6.70 -10.45
N SER A 257 23.43 -6.98 -11.54
CA SER A 257 24.90 -6.97 -11.65
C SER A 257 25.34 -6.33 -12.95
#